data_AF-A0A8H9GFG0-F1
#
_entry.id   AF-A0A8H9GFG0-F1
#
_cell.length_a   1.000
_cell.length_b   1.000
_cell.length_c   1.000
_cell.angle_alpha   90.00
_cell.angle_beta   90.00
_cell.angle_gamma   90.00
#
_symmetry.space_group_name_H-M   'P 1'
#
loop_
_entity.id
_entity.type
_entity.pdbx_description
1 polymer ?
#
loop_
_entity_poly.entity_id
_entity_poly.type
_entity_poly.pdbx_seq_one_letter_code
_entity_poly.pdbx_strand_id
1 'polypeptide(L)'
;MPTERKDVLSMSRILPRSTPAAEGVDPAALRRLVDGLDGLEDVHSVMVVRHGRVITEGWWHPHTADRPHVMFSVSKSFTSTAVGLAIHEGLLTLDDKVVDLLPDAVPDAPGEHLRAMRVRDLLTMTSGHGASTMEGIDRTISLPGAGWARSILAQPVEHEPGTHFVYNTGATYLLSAILHRLTGQRLLDYLTPRVFAPLGITHATWEQDPEGIDTGGSASR
;
A
#
# COMPACT_ATOMS: atom_id res chain seq x y z
N MET A 1 22.38 -4.92 46.36
CA MET A 1 21.78 -3.90 45.47
C MET A 1 21.08 -4.64 44.34
N PRO A 2 19.74 -4.58 44.25
CA PRO A 2 19.02 -5.22 43.16
C PRO A 2 19.10 -4.31 41.94
N THR A 3 19.66 -4.83 40.84
CA THR A 3 19.61 -4.21 39.53
C THR A 3 18.15 -4.17 39.06
N GLU A 4 17.60 -2.97 38.98
CA GLU A 4 16.34 -2.68 38.29
C GLU A 4 16.42 -3.25 36.87
N ARG A 5 15.66 -4.31 36.63
CA ARG A 5 15.27 -4.70 35.29
C ARG A 5 14.32 -3.62 34.80
N LYS A 6 14.85 -2.62 34.08
CA LYS A 6 14.02 -1.63 33.39
C LYS A 6 13.09 -2.39 32.46
N ASP A 7 11.81 -2.26 32.74
CA ASP A 7 10.70 -2.66 31.90
C ASP A 7 10.95 -2.23 30.46
N VAL A 8 11.34 -3.17 29.61
CA VAL A 8 10.96 -3.13 28.20
C VAL A 8 9.73 -4.02 28.10
N LEU A 9 8.62 -3.53 28.65
CA LEU A 9 7.32 -3.89 28.14
C LEU A 9 7.38 -3.60 26.64
N SER A 10 7.55 -4.64 25.83
CA SER A 10 7.26 -4.65 24.38
C SER A 10 6.02 -3.79 24.20
N MET A 11 6.15 -2.66 23.50
CA MET A 11 5.10 -1.64 23.36
C MET A 11 3.86 -2.24 22.69
N SER A 12 3.08 -2.91 23.53
CA SER A 12 1.75 -3.45 23.38
C SER A 12 1.52 -4.23 22.10
N ARG A 13 1.25 -5.53 22.25
CA ARG A 13 0.43 -6.22 21.26
C ARG A 13 -0.96 -5.52 21.27
N ILE A 14 -1.13 -4.50 20.42
CA ILE A 14 -2.26 -3.56 20.38
C ILE A 14 -3.61 -4.25 20.43
N LEU A 15 -3.70 -5.43 19.80
CA LEU A 15 -4.89 -6.27 19.85
C LEU A 15 -4.86 -7.18 21.10
N PRO A 16 -5.88 -7.12 21.98
CA PRO A 16 -6.00 -8.05 23.09
C PRO A 16 -6.16 -9.50 22.59
N ARG A 17 -5.81 -10.47 23.43
CA ARG A 17 -5.99 -11.90 23.13
C ARG A 17 -7.24 -12.46 23.80
N SER A 18 -7.84 -13.46 23.16
CA SER A 18 -8.96 -14.24 23.68
C SER A 18 -8.83 -15.69 23.23
N THR A 19 -9.71 -16.56 23.74
CA THR A 19 -9.82 -17.91 23.21
C THR A 19 -10.80 -17.96 22.04
N PRO A 20 -10.62 -18.88 21.08
CA PRO A 20 -11.59 -19.04 19.99
C PRO A 20 -13.02 -19.23 20.51
N ALA A 21 -13.20 -20.10 21.51
CA ALA A 21 -14.51 -20.41 22.08
C ALA A 21 -15.17 -19.19 22.74
N ALA A 22 -14.41 -18.36 23.46
CA ALA A 22 -14.92 -17.13 24.06
C ALA A 22 -15.41 -16.13 23.00
N GLU A 23 -14.78 -16.13 21.82
CA GLU A 23 -15.22 -15.33 20.67
C GLU A 23 -16.18 -16.08 19.74
N GLY A 24 -16.74 -17.22 20.17
CA GLY A 24 -17.74 -17.99 19.42
C GLY A 24 -17.20 -18.72 18.18
N VAL A 25 -15.91 -19.02 18.13
CA VAL A 25 -15.25 -19.81 17.09
C VAL A 25 -14.93 -21.20 17.62
N ASP A 26 -15.27 -22.24 16.85
CA ASP A 26 -14.90 -23.63 17.16
C ASP A 26 -13.37 -23.78 17.22
N PRO A 27 -12.77 -24.09 18.39
CA PRO A 27 -11.33 -24.30 18.50
C PRO A 27 -10.82 -25.43 17.61
N ALA A 28 -11.63 -26.47 17.36
CA ALA A 28 -11.24 -27.58 16.50
C ALA A 28 -11.14 -27.17 15.03
N ALA A 29 -11.96 -26.21 14.58
CA ALA A 29 -11.87 -25.66 13.23
C ALA A 29 -10.57 -24.86 13.03
N LEU A 30 -10.19 -24.01 13.99
CA LEU A 30 -8.91 -23.29 13.91
C LEU A 30 -7.72 -24.24 14.00
N ARG A 31 -7.83 -25.31 14.79
CA ARG A 31 -6.79 -26.34 14.83
C ARG A 31 -6.61 -27.00 13.46
N ARG A 32 -7.69 -27.41 12.80
CA ARG A 32 -7.63 -27.96 11.44
C ARG A 32 -7.03 -26.98 10.43
N LEU A 33 -7.31 -25.68 10.56
CA LEU A 33 -6.67 -24.66 9.73
C LEU A 33 -5.15 -24.63 9.95
N VAL A 34 -4.70 -24.57 11.20
CA VAL A 34 -3.27 -24.53 11.54
C VAL A 34 -2.56 -25.81 11.08
N ASP A 35 -3.14 -26.99 11.35
CA ASP A 35 -2.60 -28.27 10.91
C ASP A 35 -2.53 -28.35 9.36
N GLY A 36 -3.50 -27.77 8.67
CA GLY A 36 -3.51 -27.68 7.20
C GLY A 36 -2.42 -26.75 6.65
N LEU A 37 -2.15 -25.63 7.33
CA LEU A 37 -1.06 -24.71 6.98
C LEU A 37 0.32 -25.33 7.24
N ASP A 38 0.45 -26.15 8.27
CA ASP A 38 1.70 -26.87 8.60
C ASP A 38 2.11 -27.88 7.52
N GLY A 39 1.14 -28.37 6.74
CA GLY A 39 1.39 -29.25 5.60
C GLY A 39 1.79 -28.55 4.30
N LEU A 40 1.91 -27.22 4.30
CA LEU A 40 2.29 -26.42 3.12
C LEU A 40 3.73 -25.92 3.22
N GLU A 41 4.38 -25.77 2.06
CA GLU A 41 5.68 -25.13 1.96
C GLU A 41 5.55 -23.59 2.00
N ASP A 42 6.58 -22.90 2.50
CA ASP A 42 6.72 -21.44 2.51
C ASP A 42 5.59 -20.63 3.19
N VAL A 43 4.87 -21.24 4.14
CA VAL A 43 3.97 -20.49 5.02
C VAL A 43 4.78 -19.75 6.08
N HIS A 44 4.70 -18.42 6.10
CA HIS A 44 5.44 -17.62 7.08
C HIS A 44 4.69 -17.43 8.40
N SER A 45 3.41 -17.05 8.34
CA SER A 45 2.62 -16.75 9.54
C SER A 45 1.12 -16.74 9.29
N VAL A 46 0.34 -16.84 10.37
CA VAL A 46 -1.11 -16.66 10.39
C VAL A 46 -1.52 -15.88 11.63
N MET A 47 -2.51 -15.00 11.50
CA MET A 47 -3.18 -14.34 12.62
C MET A 47 -4.67 -14.24 12.31
N VAL A 48 -5.50 -14.69 13.25
CA VAL A 48 -6.97 -14.63 13.17
C VAL A 48 -7.48 -13.73 14.28
N VAL A 49 -8.25 -12.71 13.90
CA VAL A 49 -8.83 -11.72 14.80
C VAL A 49 -10.34 -11.76 14.70
N ARG A 50 -11.04 -11.81 15.84
CA ARG A 50 -12.51 -11.71 15.92
C ARG A 50 -12.92 -10.81 17.08
N HIS A 51 -13.91 -9.95 16.85
CA HIS A 51 -14.38 -8.93 17.80
C HIS A 51 -13.23 -8.06 18.37
N GLY A 52 -12.24 -7.76 17.54
CA GLY A 52 -11.05 -6.99 17.94
C GLY A 52 -10.04 -7.76 18.79
N ARG A 53 -10.18 -9.09 18.94
CA ARG A 53 -9.28 -9.93 19.74
C ARG A 53 -8.57 -10.97 18.88
N VAL A 54 -7.26 -11.15 19.10
CA VAL A 54 -6.50 -12.24 18.49
C VAL A 54 -6.93 -13.55 19.16
N ILE A 55 -7.44 -14.49 18.34
CA ILE A 55 -7.92 -15.80 18.82
C ILE A 55 -6.99 -16.95 18.41
N THR A 56 -6.13 -16.73 17.41
CA THR A 56 -5.07 -17.65 16.99
C THR A 56 -4.00 -16.85 16.26
N GLU A 57 -2.72 -17.08 16.56
CA GLU A 57 -1.58 -16.51 15.85
C GLU A 57 -0.41 -17.49 15.88
N GLY A 58 0.40 -17.52 14.82
CA GLY A 58 1.56 -18.41 14.71
C GLY A 58 2.51 -17.97 13.61
N TRP A 59 3.80 -18.28 13.79
CA TRP A 59 4.88 -18.00 12.84
C TRP A 59 5.71 -19.27 12.70
N TRP A 60 5.92 -19.72 11.47
CA TRP A 60 6.70 -20.91 11.19
C TRP A 60 8.18 -20.54 11.06
N HIS A 61 9.06 -21.38 11.60
CA HIS A 61 10.50 -21.13 11.55
C HIS A 61 11.00 -21.00 10.09
N PRO A 62 11.88 -20.02 9.76
CA PRO A 62 12.58 -19.10 10.67
C PRO A 62 11.87 -17.74 10.87
N HIS A 63 10.60 -17.61 10.51
CA HIS A 63 9.84 -16.37 10.65
C HIS A 63 9.44 -16.09 12.09
N THR A 64 9.33 -14.80 12.42
CA THR A 64 8.97 -14.31 13.75
C THR A 64 7.98 -13.15 13.61
N ALA A 65 7.33 -12.79 14.73
CA ALA A 65 6.35 -11.71 14.76
C ALA A 65 6.90 -10.33 14.41
N ASP A 66 8.21 -10.13 14.62
CA ASP A 66 8.95 -8.90 14.43
C ASP A 66 9.81 -8.90 13.16
N ARG A 67 9.82 -10.00 12.38
CA ARG A 67 10.57 -10.07 11.14
C ARG A 67 9.82 -9.29 10.04
N PRO A 68 10.47 -8.31 9.38
CA PRO A 68 9.82 -7.59 8.31
C PRO A 68 9.50 -8.48 7.10
N HIS A 69 8.36 -8.22 6.49
CA HIS A 69 7.89 -8.86 5.26
C HIS A 69 7.67 -7.82 4.16
N VAL A 70 8.12 -8.15 2.96
CA VAL A 70 7.72 -7.41 1.76
C VAL A 70 6.24 -7.68 1.52
N MET A 71 5.43 -6.63 1.60
CA MET A 71 3.97 -6.72 1.56
C MET A 71 3.42 -6.68 0.12
N PHE A 72 4.28 -6.35 -0.86
CA PHE A 72 3.90 -6.18 -2.27
C PHE A 72 2.59 -5.40 -2.38
N SER A 73 1.61 -5.92 -3.13
CA SER A 73 0.38 -5.21 -3.46
C SER A 73 -0.56 -4.93 -2.29
N VAL A 74 -0.35 -5.52 -1.10
CA VAL A 74 -1.05 -5.07 0.13
C VAL A 74 -0.76 -3.58 0.39
N SER A 75 0.40 -3.10 -0.03
CA SER A 75 0.81 -1.68 0.08
C SER A 75 -0.13 -0.72 -0.64
N LYS A 76 -0.82 -1.18 -1.70
CA LYS A 76 -1.78 -0.36 -2.46
C LYS A 76 -2.99 0.05 -1.61
N SER A 77 -3.35 -0.75 -0.60
CA SER A 77 -4.41 -0.40 0.37
C SER A 77 -4.00 0.79 1.23
N PHE A 78 -2.72 0.89 1.61
CA PHE A 78 -2.20 2.05 2.33
C PHE A 78 -2.12 3.29 1.45
N THR A 79 -1.71 3.14 0.18
CA THR A 79 -1.78 4.23 -0.81
C THR A 79 -3.20 4.75 -1.00
N SER A 80 -4.17 3.85 -1.15
CA SER A 80 -5.59 4.22 -1.27
C SER A 80 -6.10 4.91 0.01
N THR A 81 -5.63 4.46 1.18
CA THR A 81 -5.92 5.12 2.47
C THR A 81 -5.35 6.53 2.51
N ALA A 82 -4.11 6.74 2.04
CA ALA A 82 -3.51 8.07 1.96
C ALA A 82 -4.28 9.00 1.03
N VAL A 83 -4.77 8.51 -0.10
CA VAL A 83 -5.64 9.27 -1.01
C VAL A 83 -6.95 9.64 -0.32
N GLY A 84 -7.57 8.70 0.40
CA GLY A 84 -8.78 8.97 1.20
C GLY A 84 -8.56 10.04 2.28
N LEU A 85 -7.40 10.02 2.95
CA LEU A 85 -7.00 11.05 3.91
C LEU A 85 -6.81 12.41 3.25
N ALA A 86 -6.15 12.46 2.08
CA ALA A 86 -5.95 13.69 1.34
C ALA A 86 -7.26 14.29 0.82
N ILE A 87 -8.23 13.46 0.42
CA ILE A 87 -9.60 13.89 0.10
C ILE A 87 -10.28 14.48 1.34
N HIS A 88 -10.17 13.81 2.48
CA HIS A 88 -10.73 14.30 3.74
C HIS A 88 -10.11 15.65 4.17
N GLU A 89 -8.83 15.83 3.90
CA GLU A 89 -8.08 17.08 4.14
C GLU A 89 -8.35 18.17 3.08
N GLY A 90 -9.15 17.87 2.04
CA GLY A 90 -9.51 18.83 0.99
C GLY A 90 -8.40 19.12 -0.03
N LEU A 91 -7.38 18.25 -0.12
CA LEU A 91 -6.25 18.43 -1.03
C LEU A 91 -6.55 18.03 -2.47
N LEU A 92 -7.50 17.09 -2.66
CA LEU A 92 -7.95 16.61 -3.97
C LEU A 92 -9.35 15.99 -3.86
N THR A 93 -9.98 15.70 -5.00
CA THR A 93 -11.23 14.97 -5.11
C THR A 93 -11.10 13.72 -5.99
N LEU A 94 -12.09 12.84 -5.92
CA LEU A 94 -12.17 11.67 -6.81
C LEU A 94 -12.34 12.04 -8.30
N ASP A 95 -12.77 13.26 -8.59
CA ASP A 95 -13.07 13.74 -9.95
C ASP A 95 -12.00 14.62 -10.56
N ASP A 96 -10.99 14.99 -9.77
CA ASP A 96 -9.84 15.75 -10.25
C ASP A 96 -9.13 14.98 -11.34
N LYS A 97 -8.68 15.71 -12.36
CA LYS A 97 -7.98 15.12 -13.50
C LYS A 97 -6.53 14.88 -13.16
N VAL A 98 -6.03 13.71 -13.53
CA VAL A 98 -4.63 13.33 -13.31
C VAL A 98 -3.69 14.32 -14.00
N VAL A 99 -4.06 14.82 -15.18
CA VAL A 99 -3.27 15.81 -15.92
C VAL A 99 -3.16 17.17 -15.22
N ASP A 100 -4.14 17.56 -14.42
CA ASP A 100 -4.12 18.81 -13.66
C ASP A 100 -3.29 18.66 -12.38
N LEU A 101 -3.25 17.45 -11.81
CA LEU A 101 -2.50 17.13 -10.60
C LEU A 101 -1.03 16.81 -10.87
N LEU A 102 -0.66 16.40 -12.09
CA LEU A 102 0.72 16.07 -12.48
C LEU A 102 1.13 16.76 -13.80
N PRO A 103 0.96 18.08 -13.96
CA PRO A 103 1.14 18.76 -15.25
C PRO A 103 2.54 18.57 -15.84
N ASP A 104 3.58 18.49 -14.99
CA ASP A 104 4.97 18.34 -15.42
C ASP A 104 5.30 16.93 -15.97
N ALA A 105 4.42 15.96 -15.75
CA ALA A 105 4.54 14.60 -16.25
C ALA A 105 3.68 14.34 -17.50
N VAL A 106 2.80 15.26 -17.88
CA VAL A 106 1.91 15.11 -19.03
C VAL A 106 2.71 15.31 -20.33
N PRO A 107 2.54 14.46 -21.37
CA PRO A 107 3.14 14.69 -22.68
C PRO A 107 2.55 15.96 -23.34
N ASP A 108 3.29 16.60 -24.24
CA ASP A 108 2.89 17.88 -24.86
C ASP A 108 1.52 17.85 -25.55
N ALA A 109 1.15 16.71 -26.12
CA ALA A 109 -0.13 16.49 -26.79
C ALA A 109 -0.82 15.23 -26.24
N PRO A 110 -1.44 15.29 -25.05
CA PRO A 110 -2.10 14.13 -24.46
C PRO A 110 -3.30 13.70 -25.33
N GLY A 111 -3.67 12.43 -25.31
CA GLY A 111 -4.92 11.96 -25.95
C GLY A 111 -6.16 12.42 -25.16
N GLU A 112 -7.35 12.31 -25.76
CA GLU A 112 -8.62 12.65 -25.07
C GLU A 112 -8.83 11.81 -23.81
N HIS A 113 -8.55 10.50 -23.86
CA HIS A 113 -8.66 9.61 -22.72
C HIS A 113 -7.72 10.00 -21.57
N LEU A 114 -6.46 10.34 -21.86
CA LEU A 114 -5.52 10.80 -20.85
C LEU A 114 -6.00 12.09 -20.18
N ARG A 115 -6.51 13.06 -20.95
CA ARG A 115 -7.12 14.29 -20.39
C ARG A 115 -8.35 13.99 -19.53
N ALA A 116 -9.09 12.93 -19.85
CA ALA A 116 -10.29 12.55 -19.14
C ALA A 116 -10.03 11.77 -17.84
N MET A 117 -8.84 11.18 -17.67
CA MET A 117 -8.49 10.31 -16.54
C MET A 117 -8.59 11.04 -15.20
N ARG A 118 -9.30 10.44 -14.24
CA ARG A 118 -9.53 10.97 -12.90
C ARG A 118 -8.81 10.15 -11.83
N VAL A 119 -8.70 10.73 -10.64
CA VAL A 119 -8.17 10.03 -9.44
C VAL A 119 -8.91 8.71 -9.17
N ARG A 120 -10.25 8.70 -9.30
CA ARG A 120 -11.04 7.47 -9.12
C ARG A 120 -10.63 6.34 -10.06
N ASP A 121 -10.26 6.67 -11.30
CA ASP A 121 -9.91 5.66 -12.31
C ASP A 121 -8.58 4.98 -11.96
N LEU A 122 -7.67 5.69 -11.29
CA LEU A 122 -6.45 5.12 -10.74
C LEU A 122 -6.75 4.20 -9.56
N LEU A 123 -7.62 4.63 -8.63
CA LEU A 123 -8.01 3.86 -7.44
C LEU A 123 -8.73 2.55 -7.81
N THR A 124 -9.53 2.57 -8.87
CA THR A 124 -10.29 1.39 -9.34
C THR A 124 -9.55 0.59 -10.40
N MET A 125 -8.31 0.95 -10.74
CA MET A 125 -7.51 0.30 -11.79
C MET A 125 -8.23 0.26 -13.14
N THR A 126 -8.98 1.32 -13.45
CA THR A 126 -9.71 1.52 -14.70
C THR A 126 -9.15 2.72 -15.48
N SER A 127 -7.84 2.94 -15.39
CA SER A 127 -7.15 4.12 -15.97
C SER A 127 -7.24 4.25 -17.50
N GLY A 128 -7.73 3.23 -18.21
CA GLY A 128 -7.86 3.22 -19.68
C GLY A 128 -6.66 2.63 -20.43
N HIS A 129 -5.55 2.34 -19.74
CA HIS A 129 -4.43 1.58 -20.32
C HIS A 129 -4.83 0.11 -20.56
N GLY A 130 -4.39 -0.48 -21.67
CA GLY A 130 -4.64 -1.89 -22.00
C GLY A 130 -3.74 -2.90 -21.27
N ALA A 131 -2.69 -2.43 -20.61
CA ALA A 131 -1.75 -3.27 -19.86
C ALA A 131 -1.21 -2.56 -18.60
N SER A 132 -0.56 -3.32 -17.71
CA SER A 132 0.14 -2.76 -16.55
C SER A 132 1.30 -1.87 -17.02
N THR A 133 1.28 -0.59 -16.63
CA THR A 133 2.20 0.40 -17.17
C THR A 133 3.58 0.38 -16.49
N MET A 134 3.75 -0.39 -15.41
CA MET A 134 5.01 -0.49 -14.66
C MET A 134 5.99 -1.50 -15.27
N GLU A 135 5.51 -2.47 -16.05
CA GLU A 135 6.36 -3.55 -16.60
C GLU A 135 7.25 -3.07 -17.75
N GLY A 136 6.82 -2.03 -18.49
CA GLY A 136 7.56 -1.44 -19.60
C GLY A 136 8.50 -0.29 -19.23
N ILE A 137 8.66 0.03 -17.94
CA ILE A 137 9.46 1.18 -17.49
C ILE A 137 10.89 0.75 -17.17
N ASP A 138 11.86 1.49 -17.69
CA ASP A 138 13.24 1.43 -17.22
C ASP A 138 13.30 1.95 -15.78
N ARG A 139 13.41 1.03 -14.81
CA ARG A 139 13.45 1.37 -13.38
C ARG A 139 14.69 2.18 -12.99
N THR A 140 15.68 2.32 -13.87
CA THR A 140 16.86 3.15 -13.65
C THR A 140 16.67 4.59 -14.09
N ILE A 141 15.56 4.91 -14.77
CA ILE A 141 15.30 6.26 -15.26
C ILE A 141 15.16 7.25 -14.11
N SER A 142 16.01 8.27 -14.12
CA SER A 142 15.97 9.43 -13.24
C SER A 142 15.99 10.67 -14.12
N LEU A 143 14.81 11.25 -14.35
CA LEU A 143 14.66 12.51 -15.07
C LEU A 143 14.13 13.54 -14.08
N PRO A 144 14.71 14.75 -13.99
CA PRO A 144 14.22 15.77 -13.08
C PRO A 144 12.73 16.06 -13.32
N GLY A 145 11.89 15.85 -12.30
CA GLY A 145 10.49 16.26 -12.32
C GLY A 145 9.50 15.17 -12.72
N ALA A 146 9.71 13.94 -12.24
CA ALA A 146 8.82 12.77 -12.33
C ALA A 146 9.03 11.88 -13.57
N GLY A 147 10.22 11.32 -13.72
CA GLY A 147 10.59 10.35 -14.76
C GLY A 147 9.64 9.18 -14.86
N TRP A 148 9.32 8.49 -13.77
CA TRP A 148 8.38 7.36 -13.81
C TRP A 148 6.95 7.80 -14.10
N ALA A 149 6.46 8.89 -13.49
CA ALA A 149 5.12 9.41 -13.78
C ALA A 149 4.98 9.79 -15.26
N ARG A 150 5.99 10.46 -15.82
CA ARG A 150 6.06 10.82 -17.23
C ARG A 150 6.08 9.59 -18.13
N SER A 151 6.91 8.59 -17.79
CA SER A 151 6.94 7.31 -18.53
C SER A 151 5.61 6.55 -18.46
N ILE A 152 4.85 6.67 -17.37
CA ILE A 152 3.51 6.07 -17.28
C ILE A 152 2.52 6.86 -18.14
N LEU A 153 2.44 8.18 -17.97
CA LEU A 153 1.47 9.04 -18.67
C LEU A 153 1.75 9.17 -20.17
N ALA A 154 2.98 8.86 -20.63
CA ALA A 154 3.31 8.81 -22.04
C ALA A 154 2.83 7.51 -22.73
N GLN A 155 2.41 6.50 -21.98
CA GLN A 155 1.90 5.25 -22.56
C GLN A 155 0.49 5.45 -23.16
N PRO A 156 0.10 4.66 -24.18
CA PRO A 156 -1.22 4.74 -24.77
C PRO A 156 -2.35 4.49 -23.76
N VAL A 157 -3.35 5.39 -23.74
CA VAL A 157 -4.61 5.22 -23.00
C VAL A 157 -5.69 4.84 -24.02
N GLU A 158 -5.81 3.55 -24.29
CA GLU A 158 -6.59 2.97 -25.38
C GLU A 158 -8.11 3.06 -25.14
N HIS A 159 -8.52 2.96 -23.89
CA HIS A 159 -9.92 2.92 -23.48
C HIS A 159 -10.32 4.19 -22.71
N GLU A 160 -11.61 4.50 -22.72
CA GLU A 160 -12.17 5.55 -21.88
C GLU A 160 -11.92 5.21 -20.39
N PRO A 161 -11.31 6.11 -19.59
CA PRO A 161 -11.11 5.88 -18.17
C PRO A 161 -12.43 5.57 -17.45
N GLY A 162 -12.40 4.60 -16.55
CA GLY A 162 -13.58 4.10 -15.83
C GLY A 162 -14.29 2.92 -16.50
N THR A 163 -13.94 2.56 -17.74
CA THR A 163 -14.69 1.56 -18.52
C THR A 163 -14.03 0.19 -18.63
N HIS A 164 -12.70 0.10 -18.46
CA HIS A 164 -11.93 -1.15 -18.63
C HIS A 164 -10.99 -1.36 -17.46
N PHE A 165 -11.13 -2.49 -16.76
CA PHE A 165 -10.26 -2.84 -15.63
C PHE A 165 -8.98 -3.51 -16.12
N VAL A 166 -7.84 -3.00 -15.68
CA VAL A 166 -6.52 -3.62 -15.85
C VAL A 166 -5.75 -3.46 -14.56
N TYR A 167 -5.34 -4.58 -13.96
CA TYR A 167 -4.52 -4.54 -12.75
C TYR A 167 -3.18 -3.84 -13.03
N ASN A 168 -3.04 -2.60 -12.56
CA ASN A 168 -1.99 -1.70 -13.02
C ASN A 168 -1.22 -1.09 -11.84
N THR A 169 0.04 -1.49 -11.66
CA THR A 169 0.91 -0.93 -10.60
C THR A 169 1.28 0.53 -10.88
N GLY A 170 1.39 0.95 -12.15
CA GLY A 170 1.66 2.35 -12.48
C GLY A 170 0.51 3.28 -12.08
N ALA A 171 -0.74 2.81 -12.10
CA ALA A 171 -1.86 3.58 -11.57
C ALA A 171 -1.70 3.91 -10.08
N THR A 172 -1.22 2.96 -9.28
CA THR A 172 -0.95 3.22 -7.86
C THR A 172 0.29 4.10 -7.64
N TYR A 173 1.32 3.97 -8.49
CA TYR A 173 2.46 4.88 -8.45
C TYR A 173 2.01 6.33 -8.71
N LEU A 174 1.14 6.57 -9.71
CA LEU A 174 0.62 7.91 -10.00
C LEU A 174 -0.13 8.52 -8.80
N LEU A 175 -0.88 7.71 -8.03
CA LEU A 175 -1.50 8.17 -6.79
C LEU A 175 -0.47 8.62 -5.75
N SER A 176 0.64 7.89 -5.62
CA SER A 176 1.76 8.28 -4.75
C SER A 176 2.42 9.57 -5.22
N ALA A 177 2.66 9.71 -6.53
CA ALA A 177 3.24 10.92 -7.12
C ALA A 177 2.32 12.16 -6.95
N ILE A 178 1.00 12.00 -7.08
CA ILE A 178 0.02 13.05 -6.80
C ILE A 178 0.13 13.50 -5.35
N LEU A 179 0.12 12.57 -4.39
CA LEU A 179 0.26 12.89 -2.97
C LEU A 179 1.59 13.58 -2.67
N HIS A 180 2.67 13.10 -3.26
CA HIS A 180 3.98 13.71 -3.12
C HIS A 180 3.97 15.17 -3.59
N ARG A 181 3.42 15.45 -4.78
CA ARG A 181 3.32 16.82 -5.30
C ARG A 181 2.47 17.73 -4.44
N LEU A 182 1.30 17.27 -3.99
CA LEU A 182 0.35 18.08 -3.22
C LEU A 182 0.85 18.40 -1.81
N THR A 183 1.65 17.51 -1.21
CA THR A 183 2.03 17.60 0.20
C THR A 183 3.51 17.91 0.43
N GLY A 184 4.37 17.70 -0.57
CA GLY A 184 5.83 17.70 -0.44
C GLY A 184 6.38 16.55 0.40
N GLN A 185 5.54 15.59 0.81
CA GLN A 185 5.93 14.48 1.69
C GLN A 185 6.05 13.18 0.90
N ARG A 186 6.88 12.25 1.38
CA ARG A 186 6.82 10.86 0.91
C ARG A 186 5.53 10.21 1.42
N LEU A 187 5.07 9.15 0.74
CA LEU A 187 3.86 8.44 1.13
C LEU A 187 3.98 7.86 2.54
N LEU A 188 5.15 7.29 2.87
CA LEU A 188 5.48 6.80 4.20
C LEU A 188 5.41 7.92 5.25
N ASP A 189 5.99 9.10 4.96
CA ASP A 189 6.01 10.23 5.89
C ASP A 189 4.61 10.80 6.11
N TYR A 190 3.78 10.85 5.06
CA TYR A 190 2.39 11.30 5.13
C TYR A 190 1.53 10.35 5.98
N LEU A 191 1.70 9.03 5.81
CA LEU A 191 0.96 8.00 6.52
C LEU A 191 1.45 7.78 7.96
N THR A 192 2.72 8.03 8.26
CA THR A 192 3.30 7.73 9.58
C THR A 192 2.55 8.37 10.74
N PRO A 193 2.33 9.70 10.80
CA PRO A 193 1.62 10.31 11.92
C PRO A 193 0.11 10.01 11.91
N ARG A 194 -0.46 9.65 10.76
CA ARG A 194 -1.92 9.47 10.57
C ARG A 194 -2.39 8.04 10.80
N VAL A 195 -1.57 7.06 10.46
CA VAL A 195 -1.95 5.64 10.42
C VAL A 195 -0.93 4.78 11.18
N PHE A 196 0.36 4.85 10.80
CA PHE A 196 1.33 3.88 11.33
C PHE A 196 1.64 4.09 12.81
N ALA A 197 2.00 5.30 13.23
CA ALA A 197 2.30 5.58 14.63
C ALA A 197 1.10 5.37 15.57
N PRO A 198 -0.14 5.81 15.23
CA PRO A 198 -1.33 5.48 16.03
C PRO A 198 -1.60 3.96 16.16
N LEU A 199 -1.22 3.18 15.14
CA LEU A 199 -1.32 1.72 15.13
C LEU A 199 -0.05 1.02 15.61
N GLY A 200 0.91 1.74 16.20
CA GLY A 200 2.19 1.21 16.68
C GLY A 200 3.00 0.46 15.61
N ILE A 201 2.75 0.73 14.33
CA ILE A 201 3.54 0.19 13.23
C ILE A 201 4.83 1.01 13.17
N THR A 202 5.95 0.34 13.44
CA THR A 202 7.29 0.91 13.39
C THR A 202 8.09 0.25 12.26
N HIS A 203 9.18 0.90 11.83
CA HIS A 203 10.12 0.37 10.83
C HIS A 203 9.52 0.03 9.46
N ALA A 204 8.34 0.57 9.13
CA ALA A 204 7.81 0.47 7.78
C ALA A 204 8.76 1.16 6.80
N THR A 205 9.01 0.51 5.66
CA THR A 205 9.80 1.05 4.56
C THR A 205 9.00 0.97 3.26
N TRP A 206 9.37 1.80 2.29
CA TRP A 206 8.77 1.78 0.97
C TRP A 206 9.87 1.73 -0.08
N GLU A 207 9.68 0.90 -1.12
CA GLU A 207 10.50 0.99 -2.32
C GLU A 207 10.32 2.37 -2.95
N GLN A 208 11.41 2.99 -3.38
CA GLN A 208 11.39 4.33 -3.96
C GLN A 208 11.89 4.28 -5.40
N ASP A 209 11.38 5.20 -6.22
CA ASP A 209 12.01 5.48 -7.51
C ASP A 209 13.33 6.26 -7.32
N PRO A 210 14.12 6.46 -8.40
CA PRO A 210 15.37 7.23 -8.33
C PRO A 210 15.22 8.69 -7.91
N GLU A 211 14.01 9.26 -7.89
CA GLU A 211 13.72 10.63 -7.44
C GLU A 211 13.26 10.68 -5.97
N GLY A 212 13.14 9.53 -5.31
CA GLY A 212 12.76 9.41 -3.89
C GLY A 212 11.24 9.36 -3.66
N ILE A 213 10.43 9.18 -4.71
CA ILE A 213 8.99 8.98 -4.60
C ILE A 213 8.72 7.51 -4.27
N ASP A 214 7.94 7.27 -3.22
CA ASP A 214 7.53 5.92 -2.81
C ASP A 214 6.66 5.29 -3.91
N THR A 215 6.92 4.03 -4.29
CA THR A 215 6.29 3.40 -5.47
C THR A 215 4.79 3.14 -5.35
N GLY A 216 4.20 3.33 -4.16
CA GLY A 216 2.78 3.07 -3.87
C GLY A 216 2.35 1.59 -3.88
N GLY A 217 3.19 0.67 -4.35
CA GLY A 217 2.81 -0.74 -4.55
C GLY A 217 3.71 -1.79 -3.89
N SER A 218 4.78 -1.39 -3.19
CA SER A 218 5.81 -2.29 -2.65
C SER A 218 6.42 -1.69 -1.37
N ALA A 219 5.80 -1.95 -0.23
CA ALA A 219 6.27 -1.59 1.11
C ALA A 219 6.72 -2.83 1.87
N SER A 220 7.54 -2.63 2.91
CA SER A 220 7.89 -3.67 3.88
C SER A 220 7.54 -3.22 5.30
N ARG A 221 7.16 -4.15 6.16
CA ARG A 221 6.94 -3.92 7.60
C ARG A 221 7.27 -5.17 8.39
#